data_AF-A0A3M1BTM9-F1
#
_entry.id   AF-A0A3M1BTM9-F1
#
_cell.length_a   1.000
_cell.length_b   1.000
_cell.length_c   1.000
_cell.angle_alpha   90.00
_cell.angle_beta   90.00
_cell.angle_gamma   90.00
#
_symmetry.space_group_name_H-M   'P 1'
#
loop_
_entity.id
_entity.type
_entity.pdbx_description
1 polymer ?
#
loop_
_entity_poly.entity_id
_entity_poly.type
_entity_poly.pdbx_seq_one_letter_code
_entity_poly.pdbx_strand_id
1 'polypeptide(L)'
;GMFLVHAETEENPYVASRPFRVNAGAVHMYIRVPENRTKYLCELSAGDPVMVYDYTGRGRLVYVGRAKVERRPMLLVEGKFENKKVSAVLQNAETIRLTRPDGTPLSVAELKEGDEVLGYIEEAGRHFGMKVEETITEK
;
A
#
# COMPACT_ATOMS: atom_id res chain seq x y z
N GLY A 1 4.49 5.01 -8.23
CA GLY A 1 5.10 4.10 -7.22
C GLY A 1 4.02 3.62 -6.28
N MET A 2 4.37 2.81 -5.27
CA MET A 2 3.45 2.34 -4.22
C MET A 2 4.13 2.47 -2.87
N PHE A 3 3.38 2.70 -1.79
CA PHE A 3 3.92 2.60 -0.43
C PHE A 3 3.70 1.19 0.15
N LEU A 4 4.60 0.77 1.04
CA LEU A 4 4.43 -0.47 1.80
C LEU A 4 3.58 -0.20 3.04
N VAL A 5 2.27 -0.43 2.92
CA VAL A 5 1.33 -0.34 4.04
C VAL A 5 1.51 -1.54 4.96
N HIS A 6 1.78 -1.26 6.24
CA HIS A 6 2.00 -2.28 7.25
C HIS A 6 0.69 -3.01 7.58
N ALA A 7 0.78 -4.30 7.90
CA ALA A 7 -0.37 -5.05 8.36
C ALA A 7 -0.80 -4.59 9.76
N GLU A 8 -2.10 -4.63 10.05
CA GLU A 8 -2.66 -4.31 11.36
C GLU A 8 -2.51 -5.50 12.33
N THR A 9 -1.27 -5.91 12.55
CA THR A 9 -0.88 -7.04 13.40
C THR A 9 -0.39 -6.61 14.77
N GLU A 10 0.00 -5.34 14.93
CA GLU A 10 0.40 -4.78 16.22
C GLU A 10 -0.76 -4.77 17.21
N GLU A 11 -0.46 -5.13 18.46
CA GLU A 11 -1.39 -4.93 19.57
C GLU A 11 -1.59 -3.42 19.78
N ASN A 12 -2.85 -3.00 19.88
CA ASN A 12 -3.21 -1.64 20.27
C ASN A 12 -4.14 -1.74 21.50
N PRO A 13 -4.03 -0.87 22.51
CA PRO A 13 -4.91 -0.85 23.69
C PRO A 13 -6.42 -0.86 23.35
N TYR A 14 -6.79 -0.39 22.17
CA TYR A 14 -8.17 -0.21 21.74
C TYR A 14 -8.71 -1.34 20.84
N VAL A 15 -7.85 -2.19 20.27
CA VAL A 15 -8.27 -3.24 19.31
C VAL A 15 -7.36 -4.47 19.39
N ALA A 16 -7.96 -5.66 19.52
CA ALA A 16 -7.23 -6.93 19.46
C ALA A 16 -6.52 -7.10 18.11
N SER A 17 -5.27 -7.59 18.15
CA SER A 17 -4.50 -7.94 16.96
C SER A 17 -5.26 -8.97 16.11
N ARG A 18 -5.20 -8.82 14.78
CA ARG A 18 -5.79 -9.78 13.85
C ARG A 18 -4.68 -10.59 13.19
N PRO A 19 -4.92 -11.86 12.82
CA PRO A 19 -3.88 -12.71 12.24
C PRO A 19 -3.26 -12.08 10.98
N PHE A 20 -4.05 -11.38 10.15
CA PHE A 20 -3.56 -10.53 9.06
C PHE A 20 -4.69 -9.65 8.50
N ARG A 21 -4.53 -8.32 8.51
CA ARG A 21 -5.44 -7.34 7.88
C ARG A 21 -4.62 -6.17 7.37
N VAL A 22 -4.95 -5.64 6.19
CA VAL A 22 -4.33 -4.43 5.67
C VAL A 22 -5.42 -3.47 5.23
N ASN A 23 -5.31 -2.21 5.62
CA ASN A 23 -6.08 -1.14 5.02
C ASN A 23 -5.32 -0.59 3.83
N ALA A 24 -5.58 -1.16 2.66
CA ALA A 24 -4.68 -1.01 1.51
C ALA A 24 -4.71 0.39 0.84
N GLY A 25 -5.66 1.25 1.20
CA GLY A 25 -5.81 2.61 0.65
C GLY A 25 -7.12 2.82 -0.10
N ALA A 26 -7.17 3.91 -0.89
CA ALA A 26 -8.35 4.27 -1.66
C ALA A 26 -8.60 3.30 -2.82
N VAL A 27 -9.88 3.14 -3.18
CA VAL A 27 -10.35 2.14 -4.15
C VAL A 27 -9.69 2.20 -5.54
N HIS A 28 -9.20 3.38 -5.95
CA HIS A 28 -8.53 3.61 -7.24
C HIS A 28 -7.03 3.33 -7.22
N MET A 29 -6.46 3.02 -6.05
CA MET A 29 -5.04 2.69 -5.95
C MET A 29 -4.76 1.28 -6.45
N TYR A 30 -3.52 1.04 -6.87
CA TYR A 30 -3.08 -0.25 -7.36
C TYR A 30 -2.46 -1.13 -6.27
N ILE A 31 -2.64 -2.43 -6.40
CA ILE A 31 -1.93 -3.47 -5.65
C ILE A 31 -1.16 -4.39 -6.60
N ARG A 32 -0.02 -4.92 -6.13
CA ARG A 32 0.76 -5.94 -6.84
C ARG A 32 0.07 -7.30 -6.74
N VAL A 33 -0.09 -7.93 -7.90
CA VAL A 33 -0.55 -9.32 -8.03
C VAL A 33 0.57 -10.16 -8.66
N PRO A 34 0.45 -11.49 -8.73
CA PRO A 34 1.47 -12.34 -9.35
C PRO A 34 1.82 -11.93 -10.79
N GLU A 35 2.92 -12.51 -11.30
CA GLU A 35 3.38 -12.30 -12.69
C GLU A 35 3.71 -10.84 -13.01
N ASN A 36 4.15 -10.09 -12.01
CA ASN A 36 4.50 -8.67 -12.12
C ASN A 36 3.37 -7.74 -12.57
N ARG A 37 2.10 -8.15 -12.39
CA ARG A 37 0.93 -7.35 -12.76
C ARG A 37 0.44 -6.48 -11.59
N THR A 38 -0.54 -5.63 -11.89
CA THR A 38 -1.32 -4.87 -10.90
C THR A 38 -2.81 -5.03 -11.12
N LYS A 39 -3.57 -4.85 -10.05
CA LYS A 39 -5.03 -4.65 -10.08
C LYS A 39 -5.38 -3.38 -9.31
N TYR A 40 -6.52 -2.78 -9.61
CA TYR A 40 -7.09 -1.77 -8.71
C TYR A 40 -7.63 -2.42 -7.43
N LEU A 41 -7.58 -1.71 -6.31
CA LEU A 41 -8.13 -2.20 -5.05
C LEU A 41 -9.64 -2.45 -5.14
N CYS A 42 -10.37 -1.69 -5.96
CA CYS A 42 -11.81 -1.91 -6.21
C CYS A 42 -12.13 -3.23 -6.93
N GLU A 43 -11.16 -3.83 -7.62
CA GLU A 43 -11.34 -5.07 -8.39
C GLU A 43 -11.09 -6.32 -7.54
N LEU A 44 -10.58 -6.17 -6.31
CA LEU A 44 -10.28 -7.30 -5.45
C LEU A 44 -11.52 -7.91 -4.83
N SER A 45 -11.56 -9.24 -4.87
CA SER A 45 -12.62 -10.08 -4.33
C SER A 45 -12.01 -11.25 -3.55
N ALA A 46 -12.84 -11.96 -2.78
CA ALA A 46 -12.37 -13.12 -2.04
C ALA A 46 -11.84 -14.20 -3.01
N GLY A 47 -10.67 -14.76 -2.72
CA GLY A 47 -9.99 -15.73 -3.56
C GLY A 47 -9.04 -15.11 -4.59
N ASP A 48 -9.00 -13.78 -4.77
CA ASP A 48 -8.01 -13.16 -5.65
C ASP A 48 -6.58 -13.35 -5.11
N PRO A 49 -5.62 -13.75 -5.97
CA PRO A 49 -4.21 -13.84 -5.60
C PRO A 49 -3.56 -12.45 -5.57
N VAL A 50 -2.87 -12.13 -4.50
CA VAL A 50 -2.11 -10.87 -4.33
C VAL A 50 -0.71 -11.13 -3.79
N MET A 51 0.19 -10.19 -4.02
CA MET A 51 1.54 -10.23 -3.46
C MET A 51 1.60 -9.42 -2.16
N VAL A 52 2.16 -10.00 -1.11
CA VAL A 52 2.55 -9.30 0.11
C VAL A 52 4.06 -9.35 0.27
N TYR A 53 4.64 -8.29 0.81
CA TYR A 53 6.09 -8.13 0.97
C TYR A 53 6.42 -7.83 2.43
N ASP A 54 7.56 -8.33 2.90
CA ASP A 54 8.18 -7.84 4.14
C ASP A 54 9.07 -6.62 3.89
N TYR A 55 9.57 -6.01 4.97
CA TYR A 55 10.43 -4.82 4.92
C TYR A 55 11.80 -5.08 4.26
N THR A 56 12.19 -6.35 4.08
CA THR A 56 13.42 -6.75 3.37
C THR A 56 13.18 -6.94 1.87
N GLY A 57 11.95 -6.74 1.40
CA GLY A 57 11.56 -6.92 0.00
C GLY A 57 11.20 -8.35 -0.37
N ARG A 58 11.15 -9.30 0.58
CA ARG A 58 10.75 -10.68 0.28
C ARG A 58 9.24 -10.74 0.08
N GLY A 59 8.85 -11.07 -1.15
CA GLY A 59 7.45 -11.22 -1.54
C GLY A 59 6.96 -12.66 -1.41
N ARG A 60 5.68 -12.84 -1.07
CA ARG A 60 4.97 -14.12 -1.19
C ARG A 60 3.55 -13.94 -1.71
N LEU A 61 3.06 -14.99 -2.37
CA LEU A 61 1.66 -15.10 -2.80
C LEU A 61 0.76 -15.35 -1.58
N VAL A 62 -0.34 -14.61 -1.50
CA VAL A 62 -1.45 -14.85 -0.58
C VAL A 62 -2.79 -14.68 -1.30
N TYR A 63 -3.88 -15.15 -0.69
CA TYR A 63 -5.22 -15.03 -1.23
C TYR A 63 -6.07 -14.09 -0.37
N VAL A 64 -6.84 -13.22 -1.02
CA VAL A 64 -7.75 -12.31 -0.32
C VAL A 64 -8.85 -13.13 0.36
N GLY A 65 -8.92 -13.08 1.70
CA GLY A 65 -10.01 -13.73 2.43
C GLY A 65 -11.33 -12.95 2.36
N ARG A 66 -11.25 -11.61 2.49
CA ARG A 66 -12.40 -10.71 2.38
C ARG A 66 -11.93 -9.31 1.99
N ALA A 67 -12.59 -8.70 1.00
CA ALA A 67 -12.46 -7.28 0.68
C ALA A 67 -13.62 -6.50 1.32
N LYS A 68 -13.32 -5.34 1.91
CA LYS A 68 -14.31 -4.43 2.48
C LYS A 68 -14.03 -3.03 1.99
N VAL A 69 -15.07 -2.34 1.55
CA VAL A 69 -15.03 -0.92 1.22
C VAL A 69 -15.88 -0.17 2.22
N GLU A 70 -15.33 0.86 2.83
CA GLU A 70 -16.04 1.74 3.76
C GLU A 70 -15.71 3.20 3.45
N ARG A 71 -16.60 4.12 3.83
CA ARG A 71 -16.38 5.55 3.70
C ARG A 71 -15.78 6.09 4.99
N ARG A 72 -14.60 6.70 4.90
CA ARG A 72 -13.87 7.31 6.01
C ARG A 72 -13.18 8.59 5.54
N PRO A 73 -12.83 9.51 6.45
CA PRO A 73 -11.87 10.56 6.15
C PRO A 73 -10.56 9.95 5.64
N MET A 74 -9.96 10.57 4.63
CA MET A 74 -8.73 10.12 3.98
C MET A 74 -7.64 11.20 4.09
N LEU A 75 -6.39 10.80 3.96
CA LEU A 75 -5.21 11.65 3.86
C LEU A 75 -4.50 11.37 2.54
N LEU A 76 -3.95 12.41 1.92
CA LEU A 76 -2.97 12.29 0.84
C LEU A 76 -1.58 12.23 1.49
N VAL A 77 -0.88 11.12 1.30
CA VAL A 77 0.52 10.96 1.67
C VAL A 77 1.36 11.09 0.42
N GLU A 78 2.32 12.02 0.43
CA GLU A 78 3.28 12.20 -0.65
C GLU A 78 4.69 11.86 -0.17
N GLY A 79 5.45 11.20 -1.03
CA GLY A 79 6.83 10.84 -0.81
C GLY A 79 7.66 11.13 -2.05
N LYS A 80 8.97 11.28 -1.84
CA LYS A 80 9.94 11.50 -2.90
C LYS A 80 11.04 10.45 -2.80
N PHE A 81 11.37 9.84 -3.92
CA PHE A 81 12.54 8.99 -4.07
C PHE A 81 13.31 9.45 -5.29
N GLU A 82 14.55 9.91 -5.09
CA GLU A 82 15.35 10.58 -6.12
C GLU A 82 14.56 11.71 -6.82
N ASN A 83 14.31 11.61 -8.12
CA ASN A 83 13.55 12.57 -8.91
C ASN A 83 12.08 12.17 -9.12
N LYS A 84 11.61 11.09 -8.48
CA LYS A 84 10.25 10.56 -8.62
C LYS A 84 9.40 10.95 -7.41
N LYS A 85 8.16 11.36 -7.68
CA LYS A 85 7.12 11.52 -6.66
C LYS A 85 6.28 10.25 -6.58
N VAL A 86 5.82 9.92 -5.38
CA VAL A 86 4.85 8.84 -5.13
C VAL A 86 3.79 9.37 -4.19
N SER A 87 2.54 9.03 -4.46
CA SER A 87 1.42 9.39 -3.60
C SER A 87 0.57 8.19 -3.25
N ALA A 88 -0.11 8.27 -2.10
CA ALA A 88 -1.14 7.34 -1.68
C ALA A 88 -2.25 8.09 -0.97
N VAL A 89 -3.49 7.64 -1.19
CA VAL A 89 -4.66 8.12 -0.43
C VAL A 89 -5.02 7.04 0.58
N LEU A 90 -4.73 7.31 1.85
CA LEU A 90 -4.89 6.36 2.97
C LEU A 90 -5.97 6.84 3.93
N GLN A 91 -6.59 5.92 4.67
CA GLN A 91 -7.56 6.32 5.69
C GLN A 91 -6.87 7.13 6.79
N ASN A 92 -7.54 8.18 7.27
CA ASN A 92 -7.08 8.96 8.42
C ASN A 92 -7.38 8.22 9.72
N ALA A 93 -6.52 7.29 10.12
CA ALA A 93 -6.65 6.57 11.39
C ALA A 93 -5.28 6.09 11.90
N GLU A 94 -5.11 6.03 13.23
CA GLU A 94 -3.86 5.64 13.91
C GLU A 94 -3.45 4.18 13.62
N THR A 95 -4.43 3.33 13.32
CA THR A 95 -4.19 1.92 12.97
C THR A 95 -3.64 1.75 11.56
N ILE A 96 -3.65 2.81 10.74
CA ILE A 96 -3.13 2.80 9.38
C ILE A 96 -1.68 3.20 9.45
N ARG A 97 -0.79 2.30 9.04
CA ARG A 97 0.65 2.49 9.23
C ARG A 97 1.41 2.22 7.95
N LEU A 98 2.42 3.03 7.68
CA LEU A 98 3.45 2.75 6.70
C LEU A 98 4.61 2.00 7.36
N THR A 99 5.42 1.34 6.55
CA THR A 99 6.55 0.55 7.04
C THR A 99 7.84 1.37 6.95
N ARG A 100 8.59 1.52 8.04
CA ARG A 100 9.92 2.15 8.03
C ARG A 100 10.99 1.22 7.44
N PRO A 101 12.18 1.74 7.07
CA PRO A 101 13.28 0.91 6.54
C PRO A 101 13.73 -0.23 7.47
N ASP A 102 13.60 -0.05 8.79
CA ASP A 102 13.91 -1.07 9.80
C ASP A 102 12.78 -2.09 10.03
N GLY A 103 11.66 -1.95 9.29
CA GLY A 103 10.47 -2.79 9.42
C GLY A 103 9.49 -2.34 10.50
N THR A 104 9.81 -1.29 11.27
CA THR A 104 8.87 -0.79 12.28
C THR A 104 7.70 -0.04 11.63
N PRO A 105 6.49 -0.11 12.22
CA PRO A 105 5.35 0.60 11.69
C PRO A 105 5.40 2.09 12.09
N LEU A 106 4.94 2.96 11.19
CA LEU A 106 4.74 4.39 11.40
C LEU A 106 3.29 4.77 11.11
N SER A 107 2.57 5.23 12.12
CA SER A 107 1.19 5.70 11.98
C SER A 107 1.08 6.86 10.99
N VAL A 108 0.10 6.81 10.10
CA VAL A 108 -0.17 7.93 9.18
C VAL A 108 -0.66 9.18 9.91
N ALA A 109 -1.17 9.04 11.14
CA ALA A 109 -1.55 10.17 11.98
C ALA A 109 -0.34 10.88 12.63
N GLU A 110 0.81 10.22 12.67
CA GLU A 110 2.06 10.74 13.25
C GLU A 110 3.09 11.10 12.18
N LEU A 111 2.79 10.85 10.91
CA LEU A 111 3.66 11.18 9.78
C LEU A 111 3.98 12.68 9.77
N LYS A 112 5.25 12.98 9.56
CA LYS A 112 5.75 14.33 9.33
C LYS A 112 6.72 14.36 8.16
N GLU A 113 6.93 15.55 7.62
CA GLU A 113 7.94 15.76 6.57
C GLU A 113 9.31 15.31 7.07
N GLY A 114 10.02 14.58 6.20
CA GLY A 114 11.33 14.00 6.50
C GLY A 114 11.28 12.58 7.10
N ASP A 115 10.11 12.04 7.44
CA ASP A 115 10.00 10.63 7.81
C ASP A 115 10.31 9.73 6.61
N GLU A 116 11.11 8.69 6.84
CA GLU A 116 11.46 7.69 5.84
C GLU A 116 10.55 6.46 5.96
N VAL A 117 10.02 6.02 4.82
CA VAL A 117 9.13 4.87 4.68
C VAL A 117 9.46 4.08 3.43
N LEU A 118 9.14 2.80 3.46
CA LEU A 118 9.34 1.88 2.34
C LEU A 118 8.25 2.06 1.28
N GLY A 119 8.70 1.96 0.03
CA GLY A 119 7.84 1.97 -1.13
C GLY A 119 8.46 1.20 -2.28
N TYR A 120 7.63 0.89 -3.26
CA TYR A 120 8.03 0.30 -4.52
C TYR A 120 8.03 1.38 -5.61
N ILE A 121 9.19 1.57 -6.24
CA ILE A 121 9.33 2.42 -7.41
C ILE A 121 9.35 1.52 -8.64
N GLU A 122 8.52 1.85 -9.61
CA GLU A 122 8.56 1.22 -10.91
C GLU A 122 9.32 2.11 -11.89
N GLU A 123 10.12 1.48 -12.75
CA GLU A 123 10.92 2.20 -13.75
C GLU A 123 10.08 2.65 -14.95
N ALA A 124 8.97 1.97 -15.26
CA ALA A 124 8.11 2.26 -16.42
C ALA A 124 6.62 2.36 -16.02
N GLY A 125 5.84 3.13 -16.79
CA GLY A 125 4.38 3.26 -16.61
C GLY A 125 3.63 1.92 -16.75
N ARG A 126 2.39 1.87 -16.28
CA ARG A 126 1.51 0.69 -16.49
C ARG A 126 0.21 1.10 -17.16
N HIS A 127 -0.15 0.37 -18.20
CA HIS A 127 -1.47 0.42 -18.84
C HIS A 127 -2.11 -0.97 -18.71
N PHE A 128 -3.32 -1.06 -18.15
CA PHE A 128 -4.05 -2.32 -17.90
C PHE A 128 -3.25 -3.43 -17.18
N GLY A 129 -2.42 -3.06 -16.19
CA GLY A 129 -1.68 -4.03 -15.39
C GLY A 129 -0.49 -4.69 -16.11
N MET A 130 -0.16 -4.27 -17.33
CA MET A 130 1.05 -4.65 -18.06
C MET A 130 2.10 -3.53 -18.01
N LYS A 131 3.38 -3.90 -18.00
CA LYS A 131 4.49 -2.94 -18.13
C LYS A 131 4.47 -2.35 -19.54
N VAL A 132 4.34 -1.04 -19.65
CA VAL A 132 4.48 -0.31 -20.90
C VAL A 132 5.45 0.85 -20.66
N GLU A 133 6.45 1.04 -21.52
CA GLU A 133 7.23 2.28 -21.50
C GLU A 133 6.33 3.43 -21.98
N GLU A 134 5.58 4.02 -21.06
CA GLU A 134 4.69 5.15 -21.34
C GLU A 134 4.96 6.31 -20.38
N THR A 135 4.95 7.51 -20.95
CA THR A 135 4.97 8.79 -20.22
C THR A 135 3.53 9.12 -19.80
N ILE A 136 3.10 8.63 -18.64
CA ILE A 136 1.78 8.95 -18.10
C ILE A 136 1.89 10.24 -17.27
N THR A 137 1.19 11.30 -17.69
CA THR A 137 1.00 12.51 -16.90
C THR A 137 -0.30 12.40 -16.11
N GLU A 138 -0.21 12.02 -14.85
CA GLU A 138 -1.32 12.14 -13.90
C GLU A 138 -1.46 13.62 -13.50
N LYS A 139 -2.68 14.16 -13.52
CA LYS A 139 -3.00 15.57 -13.23
C LYS A 139 -3.38 15.79 -11.78
#